data_AF-A0A938MPY5-F1
#
_entry.id   AF-A0A938MPY5-F1
#
_cell.length_a   1.000
_cell.length_b   1.000
_cell.length_c   1.000
_cell.angle_alpha   90.00
_cell.angle_beta   90.00
_cell.angle_gamma   90.00
#
_symmetry.space_group_name_H-M   'P 1'
#
loop_
_entity.id
_entity.type
_entity.pdbx_description
1 polymer ?
#
loop_
_entity_poly.entity_id
_entity_poly.type
_entity_poly.pdbx_seq_one_letter_code
_entity_poly.pdbx_strand_id
1 'polypeptide(L)'
;MAMRPAVDLPQRIRNAKAGYQPLDAEQLALARQEVERAMGALERALHEHPKAQQWKQFLLWDVLEGELAAGREPDPARLRNVRQQFVTDHPGFELAPFTDLRAALGEYAVALEDAANPNARHDFETHLDALAAAVEACRTEPRQSLRAEIARHLGWLQQHRQASDVVDATRQAFSHPNVLARLPQPVAARWLSEEIKSSGPVRDVVLGSQIRGTEQTVGAVAPVLVPDERRAVVQMELTATSRARTVGVNGPVRVYQNNDVTLQGRKQIVLDRDGIRTLPAQSTANVASQLTGIDTVLQRPLVECLVLRQACRRVNRQQDQADCIAEGRQRQRLNEQLDRDVDARIAEASARLNDKFFHPLTRYDIPPRSFRAETSHTELHVSLEVAAADQLGAADEPPVVGNDPDTALIHVHASAIENYAAATVAGKTYTAQQLSDMLGNYAGNANRSNGRDAVDDVSVTLDYEKPITLRSESGSLVLTVHGRRYISRKRAYPPMNITVRYRLAVSDGTVRMTLEGDPEIVPPRFADSETKRLSGREATLRRMLLAQLDRQLPKTIALNQLADPARNTAAVSATIAKLVAENNWLTVVFR
;
A
#
# COMPACT_ATOMS: atom_id res chain seq x y z
N MET A 1 -14.18 -23.68 -19.28
CA MET A 1 -15.38 -23.31 -18.50
C MET A 1 -16.29 -22.53 -19.44
N ALA A 2 -17.50 -23.02 -19.70
CA ALA A 2 -18.38 -22.47 -20.74
C ALA A 2 -18.78 -21.01 -20.39
N MET A 3 -18.55 -20.09 -21.34
CA MET A 3 -19.08 -18.71 -21.29
C MET A 3 -20.60 -18.79 -21.12
N ARG A 4 -21.12 -18.30 -19.99
CA ARG A 4 -22.52 -17.88 -19.91
C ARG A 4 -22.78 -16.90 -21.08
N PRO A 5 -23.97 -16.91 -21.71
CA PRO A 5 -24.25 -15.98 -22.79
C PRO A 5 -24.16 -14.57 -22.22
N ALA A 6 -23.08 -13.87 -22.53
CA ALA A 6 -22.90 -12.49 -22.14
C ALA A 6 -24.03 -11.70 -22.81
N VAL A 7 -24.93 -11.14 -22.01
CA VAL A 7 -25.78 -10.04 -22.48
C VAL A 7 -24.83 -9.04 -23.15
N ASP A 8 -25.12 -8.70 -24.40
CA ASP A 8 -24.28 -7.77 -25.15
C ASP A 8 -24.16 -6.45 -24.38
N LEU A 9 -22.95 -6.15 -23.89
CA LEU A 9 -22.71 -5.03 -22.97
C LEU A 9 -23.16 -3.68 -23.55
N PRO A 10 -22.89 -3.33 -24.82
CA PRO A 10 -23.50 -2.19 -25.50
C PRO A 10 -25.03 -2.15 -25.41
N GLN A 11 -25.71 -3.27 -25.69
CA GLN A 11 -27.16 -3.32 -25.56
C GLN A 11 -27.62 -3.14 -24.10
N ARG A 12 -26.90 -3.71 -23.13
CA ARG A 12 -27.16 -3.48 -21.70
C ARG A 12 -27.01 -2.01 -21.32
N ILE A 13 -25.97 -1.33 -21.80
CA ILE A 13 -25.74 0.10 -21.60
C ILE A 13 -26.92 0.91 -22.17
N ARG A 14 -27.33 0.63 -23.41
CA ARG A 14 -28.46 1.32 -24.06
C ARG A 14 -29.79 1.09 -23.33
N ASN A 15 -30.03 -0.12 -22.83
CA ASN A 15 -31.26 -0.45 -22.09
C ASN A 15 -31.33 0.27 -20.74
N ALA A 16 -30.19 0.64 -20.14
CA ALA A 16 -30.14 1.31 -18.84
C ALA A 16 -30.74 2.73 -18.85
N LYS A 17 -30.98 3.32 -20.03
CA LYS A 17 -31.69 4.59 -20.19
C LYS A 17 -33.05 4.60 -19.50
N ALA A 18 -33.76 3.46 -19.50
CA ALA A 18 -35.05 3.34 -18.85
C ALA A 18 -34.99 3.43 -17.31
N GLY A 19 -33.80 3.26 -16.73
CA GLY A 19 -33.55 3.27 -15.29
C GLY A 19 -33.06 4.61 -14.73
N TYR A 20 -33.24 5.72 -15.46
CA TYR A 20 -32.89 7.05 -14.94
C TYR A 20 -33.63 7.35 -13.63
N GLN A 21 -32.89 7.73 -12.59
CA GLN A 21 -33.44 8.11 -11.30
C GLN A 21 -33.21 9.61 -11.08
N PRO A 22 -34.24 10.47 -11.13
CA PRO A 22 -34.08 11.88 -10.82
C PRO A 22 -33.71 12.04 -9.34
N LEU A 23 -32.78 12.95 -9.07
CA LEU A 23 -32.49 13.38 -7.70
C LEU A 23 -33.68 14.19 -7.17
N ASP A 24 -34.32 13.68 -6.11
CA ASP A 24 -35.44 14.34 -5.46
C ASP A 24 -35.00 15.20 -4.25
N ALA A 25 -35.95 15.98 -3.72
CA ALA A 25 -35.70 16.86 -2.60
C ALA A 25 -35.30 16.10 -1.31
N GLU A 26 -35.73 14.85 -1.16
CA GLU A 26 -35.37 14.01 -0.01
C GLU A 26 -33.90 13.61 -0.08
N GLN A 27 -33.43 13.16 -1.25
CA GLN A 27 -32.03 12.82 -1.48
C GLN A 27 -31.10 14.03 -1.33
N LEU A 28 -31.53 15.21 -1.77
CA LEU A 28 -30.77 16.44 -1.58
C LEU A 28 -30.68 16.83 -0.09
N ALA A 29 -31.76 16.66 0.67
CA ALA A 29 -31.77 16.90 2.11
C ALA A 29 -30.87 15.90 2.86
N LEU A 30 -30.87 14.62 2.47
CA LEU A 30 -29.97 13.61 3.01
C LEU A 30 -28.51 13.94 2.73
N ALA A 31 -28.17 14.32 1.50
CA ALA A 31 -26.80 14.72 1.14
C ALA A 31 -26.32 15.93 1.96
N ARG A 32 -27.19 16.92 2.19
CA ARG A 32 -26.90 18.04 3.08
C ARG A 32 -26.65 17.60 4.53
N GLN A 33 -27.52 16.73 5.06
CA GLN A 33 -27.40 16.21 6.42
C GLN A 33 -26.07 15.45 6.62
N GLU A 34 -25.62 14.71 5.61
CA GLU A 34 -24.32 14.03 5.64
C GLU A 34 -23.14 15.01 5.71
N VAL A 35 -23.20 16.13 4.98
CA VAL A 35 -22.20 17.20 5.10
C VAL A 35 -22.19 17.77 6.52
N GLU A 36 -23.35 18.12 7.07
CA GLU A 36 -23.47 18.67 8.42
C GLU A 36 -22.95 17.68 9.50
N ARG A 37 -23.28 16.39 9.34
CA ARG A 37 -22.77 15.31 10.21
C ARG A 37 -21.25 15.18 10.14
N ALA A 38 -20.70 15.16 8.93
CA ALA A 38 -19.26 15.02 8.70
C ALA A 38 -18.49 16.26 9.20
N MET A 39 -19.05 17.46 9.01
CA MET A 39 -18.52 18.69 9.60
C MET A 39 -18.44 18.61 11.12
N GLY A 40 -19.52 18.18 11.79
CA GLY A 40 -19.52 18.03 13.25
C GLY A 40 -18.56 16.94 13.76
N ALA A 41 -18.28 15.91 12.96
CA ALA A 41 -17.24 14.92 13.28
C ALA A 41 -15.83 15.52 13.17
N LEU A 42 -15.54 16.25 12.08
CA LEU A 42 -14.25 16.89 11.89
C LEU A 42 -14.02 18.02 12.89
N GLU A 43 -15.05 18.79 13.24
CA GLU A 43 -14.94 19.84 14.25
C GLU A 43 -14.55 19.28 15.62
N ARG A 44 -15.17 18.15 16.04
CA ARG A 44 -14.78 17.45 17.27
C ARG A 44 -13.33 16.96 17.22
N ALA A 45 -12.91 16.41 16.09
CA ALA A 45 -11.52 15.97 15.90
C ALA A 45 -10.52 17.14 15.95
N LEU A 46 -10.90 18.31 15.43
CA LEU A 46 -10.07 19.52 15.44
C LEU A 46 -10.08 20.24 16.79
N HIS A 47 -11.13 20.12 17.60
CA HIS A 47 -11.29 20.87 18.85
C HIS A 47 -10.11 20.65 19.82
N GLU A 48 -9.58 19.42 19.86
CA GLU A 48 -8.45 19.04 20.70
C GLU A 48 -7.09 19.44 20.12
N HIS A 49 -7.05 19.97 18.89
CA HIS A 49 -5.81 20.27 18.19
C HIS A 49 -5.32 21.71 18.46
N PRO A 50 -4.04 21.93 18.86
CA PRO A 50 -3.51 23.27 19.18
C PRO A 50 -3.62 24.32 18.06
N LYS A 51 -3.77 23.87 16.81
CA LYS A 51 -3.91 24.71 15.61
C LYS A 51 -5.31 24.66 14.97
N ALA A 52 -6.35 24.31 15.73
CA ALA A 52 -7.72 24.15 15.21
C ALA A 52 -8.17 25.31 14.30
N GLN A 53 -7.93 26.56 14.72
CA GLN A 53 -8.31 27.75 13.96
C GLN A 53 -7.57 27.90 12.62
N GLN A 54 -6.26 27.57 12.60
CA GLN A 54 -5.47 27.61 11.36
C GLN A 54 -5.95 26.53 10.38
N TRP A 55 -6.34 25.35 10.88
CA TRP A 55 -6.95 24.31 10.07
C TRP A 55 -8.30 24.74 9.50
N LYS A 56 -9.18 25.32 10.32
CA LYS A 56 -10.46 25.86 9.83
C LYS A 56 -10.25 26.91 8.74
N GLN A 57 -9.29 27.83 8.91
CA GLN A 57 -8.95 28.81 7.88
C GLN A 57 -8.45 28.15 6.59
N PHE A 58 -7.54 27.18 6.70
CA PHE A 58 -7.00 26.45 5.55
C PHE A 58 -8.09 25.67 4.79
N LEU A 59 -9.00 25.04 5.52
CA LEU A 59 -10.12 24.26 4.97
C LEU A 59 -11.31 25.12 4.52
N LEU A 60 -11.15 26.45 4.52
CA LEU A 60 -12.19 27.41 4.12
C LEU A 60 -13.50 27.24 4.90
N TRP A 61 -13.39 26.98 6.21
CA TRP A 61 -14.52 26.66 7.09
C TRP A 61 -15.61 27.74 7.08
N ASP A 62 -15.23 29.01 7.09
CA ASP A 62 -16.18 30.15 7.03
C ASP A 62 -17.01 30.14 5.73
N VAL A 63 -16.39 29.71 4.60
CA VAL A 63 -17.10 29.56 3.33
C VAL A 63 -18.11 28.42 3.45
N LEU A 64 -17.70 27.29 4.01
CA LEU A 64 -18.56 26.12 4.17
C LEU A 64 -19.76 26.39 5.09
N GLU A 65 -19.54 27.01 6.26
CA GLU A 65 -20.63 27.45 7.15
C GLU A 65 -21.56 28.45 6.46
N GLY A 66 -20.97 29.38 5.68
CA GLY A 66 -21.72 30.34 4.90
C GLY A 66 -22.61 29.71 3.84
N GLU A 67 -22.13 28.69 3.11
CA GLU A 67 -22.93 27.97 2.10
C GLU A 67 -24.03 27.11 2.73
N LEU A 68 -23.83 26.60 3.95
CA LEU A 68 -24.81 25.79 4.67
C LEU A 68 -25.74 26.59 5.59
N ALA A 69 -25.70 27.92 5.54
CA ALA A 69 -26.59 28.77 6.34
C ALA A 69 -28.08 28.49 6.03
N ALA A 70 -28.93 28.60 7.05
CA ALA A 70 -30.37 28.40 6.89
C ALA A 70 -30.97 29.43 5.91
N GLY A 71 -31.86 28.97 5.01
CA GLY A 71 -32.52 29.83 4.02
C GLY A 71 -31.65 30.24 2.84
N ARG A 72 -30.41 29.72 2.74
CA ARG A 72 -29.52 29.93 1.60
C ARG A 72 -29.55 28.73 0.66
N GLU A 73 -29.55 29.02 -0.65
CA GLU A 73 -29.26 28.05 -1.69
C GLU A 73 -27.73 27.96 -1.89
N PRO A 74 -27.09 26.81 -1.62
CA PRO A 74 -25.64 26.68 -1.71
C PRO A 74 -25.13 26.70 -3.15
N ASP A 75 -23.97 27.28 -3.38
CA ASP A 75 -23.29 27.26 -4.68
C ASP A 75 -22.41 26.00 -4.83
N PRO A 76 -22.74 25.06 -5.74
CA PRO A 76 -21.98 23.82 -5.91
C PRO A 76 -20.53 24.06 -6.35
N ALA A 77 -20.23 25.16 -7.07
CA ALA A 77 -18.87 25.49 -7.46
C ALA A 77 -18.00 25.86 -6.25
N ARG A 78 -18.57 26.55 -5.26
CA ARG A 78 -17.88 26.87 -4.01
C ARG A 78 -17.64 25.64 -3.16
N LEU A 79 -18.62 24.75 -3.04
CA LEU A 79 -18.47 23.47 -2.33
C LEU A 79 -17.38 22.61 -2.94
N ARG A 80 -17.27 22.55 -4.28
CA ARG A 80 -16.14 21.90 -4.96
C ARG A 80 -14.81 22.54 -4.63
N ASN A 81 -14.72 23.87 -4.59
CA ASN A 81 -13.49 24.56 -4.22
C ASN A 81 -13.06 24.22 -2.79
N VAL A 82 -14.01 24.19 -1.84
CA VAL A 82 -13.75 23.71 -0.47
C VAL A 82 -13.25 22.26 -0.50
N ARG A 83 -13.95 21.35 -1.20
CA ARG A 83 -13.54 19.94 -1.35
C ARG A 83 -12.10 19.80 -1.87
N GLN A 84 -11.69 20.62 -2.85
CA GLN A 84 -10.34 20.54 -3.41
C GLN A 84 -9.23 20.83 -2.37
N GLN A 85 -9.50 21.59 -1.32
CA GLN A 85 -8.53 21.78 -0.23
C GLN A 85 -8.22 20.47 0.51
N PHE A 86 -9.18 19.55 0.58
CA PHE A 86 -9.03 18.22 1.19
C PHE A 86 -8.33 17.20 0.28
N VAL A 87 -8.03 17.55 -0.98
CA VAL A 87 -7.31 16.70 -1.96
C VAL A 87 -5.89 17.23 -2.13
N THR A 88 -5.14 17.23 -1.04
CA THR A 88 -3.76 17.71 -0.99
C THR A 88 -2.90 16.73 -0.21
N ASP A 89 -1.59 16.73 -0.44
CA ASP A 89 -0.65 15.84 0.24
C ASP A 89 -0.25 16.37 1.61
N HIS A 90 -1.26 16.50 2.47
CA HIS A 90 -1.08 16.83 3.87
C HIS A 90 -1.32 15.57 4.72
N PRO A 91 -0.28 15.09 5.45
CA PRO A 91 -0.46 14.03 6.42
C PRO A 91 -1.57 14.34 7.41
N GLY A 92 -2.46 13.37 7.60
CA GLY A 92 -3.70 13.48 8.37
C GLY A 92 -4.97 13.56 7.51
N PHE A 93 -4.89 13.94 6.23
CA PHE A 93 -6.07 14.02 5.35
C PHE A 93 -6.59 12.64 4.89
N GLU A 94 -5.83 11.59 5.17
CA GLU A 94 -6.23 10.18 5.07
C GLU A 94 -7.18 9.73 6.19
N LEU A 95 -7.30 10.50 7.28
CA LEU A 95 -8.11 10.13 8.43
C LEU A 95 -9.60 10.29 8.13
N ALA A 96 -10.42 9.38 8.68
CA ALA A 96 -11.86 9.30 8.41
C ALA A 96 -12.61 10.65 8.49
N PRO A 97 -12.42 11.51 9.51
CA PRO A 97 -13.15 12.79 9.58
C PRO A 97 -12.90 13.72 8.38
N PHE A 98 -11.70 13.68 7.78
CA PHE A 98 -11.38 14.48 6.60
C PHE A 98 -11.91 13.83 5.32
N THR A 99 -11.75 12.53 5.17
CA THR A 99 -12.23 11.79 3.98
C THR A 99 -13.74 11.78 3.90
N ASP A 100 -14.43 11.65 5.04
CA ASP A 100 -15.89 11.63 5.12
C ASP A 100 -16.48 12.99 4.72
N LEU A 101 -15.93 14.10 5.23
CA LEU A 101 -16.37 15.43 4.85
C LEU A 101 -16.07 15.72 3.38
N ARG A 102 -14.89 15.32 2.88
CA ARG A 102 -14.53 15.46 1.47
C ARG A 102 -15.50 14.72 0.56
N ALA A 103 -15.86 13.49 0.91
CA ALA A 103 -16.82 12.69 0.16
C ALA A 103 -18.20 13.35 0.18
N ALA A 104 -18.71 13.70 1.36
CA ALA A 104 -20.01 14.35 1.53
C ALA A 104 -20.12 15.67 0.74
N LEU A 105 -19.07 16.50 0.74
CA LEU A 105 -19.03 17.73 -0.04
C LEU A 105 -19.12 17.48 -1.55
N GLY A 106 -18.44 16.44 -2.04
CA GLY A 106 -18.48 16.06 -3.46
C GLY A 106 -19.87 15.60 -3.87
N GLU A 107 -20.47 14.73 -3.06
CA GLU A 107 -21.82 14.20 -3.29
C GLU A 107 -22.87 15.29 -3.24
N TYR A 108 -22.79 16.19 -2.26
CA TYR A 108 -23.75 17.28 -2.13
C TYR A 108 -23.63 18.30 -3.28
N ALA A 109 -22.41 18.64 -3.69
CA ALA A 109 -22.20 19.54 -4.83
C ALA A 109 -22.79 18.98 -6.13
N VAL A 110 -22.64 17.68 -6.39
CA VAL A 110 -23.23 17.03 -7.57
C VAL A 110 -24.75 16.96 -7.47
N ALA A 111 -25.28 16.61 -6.29
CA ALA A 111 -26.72 16.57 -6.06
C ALA A 111 -27.39 17.93 -6.32
N LEU A 112 -26.75 19.03 -5.92
CA LEU A 112 -27.23 20.39 -6.21
C LEU A 112 -27.24 20.71 -7.71
N GLU A 113 -26.21 20.28 -8.45
CA GLU A 113 -26.15 20.49 -9.90
C GLU A 113 -27.22 19.69 -10.65
N ASP A 114 -27.42 18.43 -10.27
CA ASP A 114 -28.42 17.57 -10.87
C ASP A 114 -29.83 18.06 -10.61
N ALA A 115 -30.12 18.49 -9.37
CA ALA A 115 -31.42 19.05 -9.01
C ALA A 115 -31.73 20.35 -9.78
N ALA A 116 -30.71 21.15 -10.08
CA ALA A 116 -30.84 22.40 -10.84
C ALA A 116 -30.84 22.20 -12.36
N ASN A 117 -30.44 21.02 -12.87
CA ASN A 117 -30.26 20.78 -14.29
C ASN A 117 -31.55 20.28 -14.97
N PRO A 118 -32.22 21.10 -15.80
CA PRO A 118 -33.44 20.68 -16.51
C PRO A 118 -33.16 19.59 -17.57
N ASN A 119 -31.91 19.43 -17.99
CA ASN A 119 -31.47 18.47 -18.99
C ASN A 119 -30.82 17.22 -18.40
N ALA A 120 -30.84 17.02 -17.07
CA ALA A 120 -30.14 15.92 -16.41
C ALA A 120 -30.43 14.54 -17.01
N ARG A 121 -31.69 14.27 -17.38
CA ARG A 121 -32.07 13.04 -18.08
C ARG A 121 -31.44 12.92 -19.47
N HIS A 122 -31.45 14.01 -20.24
CA HIS A 122 -30.86 14.03 -21.57
C HIS A 122 -29.34 13.84 -21.52
N ASP A 123 -28.67 14.47 -20.55
CA ASP A 123 -27.23 14.30 -20.32
C ASP A 123 -26.92 12.84 -19.95
N PHE A 124 -27.71 12.24 -19.05
CA PHE A 124 -27.60 10.81 -18.71
C PHE A 124 -27.73 9.90 -19.93
N GLU A 125 -28.77 10.11 -20.76
CA GLU A 125 -28.98 9.31 -21.97
C GLU A 125 -27.84 9.49 -22.97
N THR A 126 -27.28 10.70 -23.09
CA THR A 126 -26.14 11.03 -23.96
C THR A 126 -24.86 10.34 -23.48
N HIS A 127 -24.60 10.33 -22.17
CA HIS A 127 -23.46 9.62 -21.59
C HIS A 127 -23.56 8.11 -21.80
N LEU A 128 -24.76 7.52 -21.71
CA LEU A 128 -24.95 6.09 -22.02
C LEU A 128 -24.75 5.77 -23.50
N ASP A 129 -25.23 6.62 -24.42
CA ASP A 129 -25.00 6.42 -25.85
C ASP A 129 -23.51 6.51 -26.22
N ALA A 130 -22.83 7.53 -25.72
CA ALA A 130 -21.40 7.70 -25.94
C ALA A 130 -20.59 6.54 -25.33
N LEU A 131 -20.96 6.08 -24.12
CA LEU A 131 -20.35 4.91 -23.50
C LEU A 131 -20.56 3.64 -24.35
N ALA A 132 -21.77 3.39 -24.84
CA ALA A 132 -22.05 2.23 -25.68
C ALA A 132 -21.22 2.27 -26.98
N ALA A 133 -21.16 3.43 -27.65
CA ALA A 133 -20.37 3.61 -28.86
C ALA A 133 -18.86 3.42 -28.61
N ALA A 134 -18.33 3.97 -27.51
CA ALA A 134 -16.93 3.82 -27.13
C ALA A 134 -16.59 2.35 -26.80
N VAL A 135 -17.48 1.63 -26.12
CA VAL A 135 -17.34 0.18 -25.84
C VAL A 135 -17.35 -0.65 -27.13
N GLU A 136 -18.26 -0.36 -28.07
CA GLU A 136 -18.31 -1.02 -29.38
C GLU A 136 -17.01 -0.79 -30.16
N ALA A 137 -16.58 0.47 -30.27
CA ALA A 137 -15.35 0.84 -30.97
C ALA A 137 -14.11 0.20 -30.33
N CYS A 138 -14.03 0.18 -28.99
CA CYS A 138 -12.88 -0.37 -28.28
C CYS A 138 -12.80 -1.91 -28.40
N ARG A 139 -13.92 -2.60 -28.60
CA ARG A 139 -13.94 -4.06 -28.87
C ARG A 139 -13.41 -4.38 -30.26
N THR A 140 -13.68 -3.53 -31.25
CA THR A 140 -13.17 -3.71 -32.61
C THR A 140 -11.71 -3.29 -32.72
N GLU A 141 -11.35 -2.16 -32.10
CA GLU A 141 -10.00 -1.61 -32.14
C GLU A 141 -9.61 -1.04 -30.77
N PRO A 142 -8.89 -1.84 -29.95
CA PRO A 142 -8.47 -1.42 -28.63
C PRO A 142 -7.49 -0.24 -28.72
N ARG A 143 -7.95 0.97 -28.35
CA ARG A 143 -7.11 2.17 -28.30
C ARG A 143 -7.16 2.80 -26.90
N GLN A 144 -6.03 3.35 -26.46
CA GLN A 144 -5.94 4.03 -25.17
C GLN A 144 -6.86 5.26 -25.09
N SER A 145 -7.11 5.95 -26.22
CA SER A 145 -8.06 7.06 -26.30
C SER A 145 -9.50 6.62 -26.01
N LEU A 146 -9.95 5.53 -26.62
CA LEU A 146 -11.28 4.95 -26.40
C LEU A 146 -11.45 4.44 -24.97
N ARG A 147 -10.41 3.82 -24.39
CA ARG A 147 -10.42 3.41 -22.98
C ARG A 147 -10.57 4.61 -22.03
N ALA A 148 -9.88 5.71 -22.30
CA ALA A 148 -10.02 6.93 -21.51
C ALA A 148 -11.41 7.56 -21.67
N GLU A 149 -12.02 7.48 -22.84
CA GLU A 149 -13.40 7.90 -23.07
C GLU A 149 -14.40 7.06 -22.29
N ILE A 150 -14.28 5.73 -22.34
CA ILE A 150 -15.07 4.81 -21.51
C ILE A 150 -14.93 5.22 -20.03
N ALA A 151 -13.70 5.36 -19.55
CA ALA A 151 -13.41 5.70 -18.15
C ALA A 151 -14.09 7.02 -17.71
N ARG A 152 -14.04 8.06 -18.55
CA ARG A 152 -14.69 9.36 -18.32
C ARG A 152 -16.22 9.23 -18.21
N HIS A 153 -16.87 8.47 -19.10
CA HIS A 153 -18.32 8.25 -19.00
C HIS A 153 -18.69 7.43 -17.76
N LEU A 154 -17.88 6.44 -17.38
CA LEU A 154 -18.08 5.68 -16.14
C LEU A 154 -17.91 6.54 -14.89
N GLY A 155 -16.92 7.45 -14.90
CA GLY A 155 -16.71 8.41 -13.81
C GLY A 155 -17.90 9.35 -13.65
N TRP A 156 -18.42 9.88 -14.75
CA TRP A 156 -19.63 10.69 -14.74
C TRP A 156 -20.83 9.91 -14.18
N LEU A 157 -21.12 8.72 -14.69
CA LEU A 157 -22.25 7.90 -14.19
C LEU A 157 -22.12 7.59 -12.69
N GLN A 158 -20.91 7.23 -12.23
CA GLN A 158 -20.64 6.96 -10.83
C GLN A 158 -20.82 8.22 -9.95
N GLN A 159 -20.30 9.37 -10.41
CA GLN A 159 -20.39 10.65 -9.70
C GLN A 159 -21.85 11.10 -9.54
N HIS A 160 -22.67 10.93 -10.59
CA HIS A 160 -24.09 11.25 -10.61
C HIS A 160 -24.97 10.12 -10.03
N ARG A 161 -24.37 9.05 -9.49
CA ARG A 161 -25.04 7.87 -8.89
C ARG A 161 -26.06 7.20 -9.81
N GLN A 162 -25.83 7.22 -11.12
CA GLN A 162 -26.69 6.61 -12.12
C GLN A 162 -26.13 5.27 -12.60
N ALA A 163 -27.02 4.32 -12.90
CA ALA A 163 -26.72 3.07 -13.60
C ALA A 163 -25.51 2.28 -13.03
N SER A 164 -25.44 2.11 -11.71
CA SER A 164 -24.34 1.37 -11.02
C SER A 164 -24.06 0.00 -11.64
N ASP A 165 -25.11 -0.75 -11.98
CA ASP A 165 -25.01 -2.06 -12.61
C ASP A 165 -24.26 -2.04 -13.95
N VAL A 166 -24.42 -0.97 -14.72
CA VAL A 166 -23.72 -0.76 -16.00
C VAL A 166 -22.28 -0.37 -15.74
N VAL A 167 -22.05 0.49 -14.75
CA VAL A 167 -20.71 0.90 -14.33
C VAL A 167 -19.89 -0.33 -13.93
N ASP A 168 -20.42 -1.17 -13.04
CA ASP A 168 -19.75 -2.37 -12.54
C ASP A 168 -19.50 -3.39 -13.66
N ALA A 169 -20.51 -3.65 -14.50
CA ALA A 169 -20.38 -4.59 -15.61
C ALA A 169 -19.33 -4.13 -16.65
N THR A 170 -19.25 -2.82 -16.90
CA THR A 170 -18.29 -2.27 -17.87
C THR A 170 -16.88 -2.28 -17.28
N ARG A 171 -16.71 -1.93 -16.00
CA ARG A 171 -15.42 -2.06 -15.32
C ARG A 171 -14.92 -3.49 -15.29
N GLN A 172 -15.79 -4.44 -14.97
CA GLN A 172 -15.42 -5.87 -14.99
C GLN A 172 -14.94 -6.34 -16.38
N ALA A 173 -15.43 -5.72 -17.46
CA ALA A 173 -15.06 -6.08 -18.83
C ALA A 173 -13.81 -5.35 -19.35
N PHE A 174 -13.50 -4.15 -18.83
CA PHE A 174 -12.43 -3.29 -19.36
C PHE A 174 -11.33 -2.95 -18.36
N SER A 175 -11.47 -3.33 -17.08
CA SER A 175 -10.55 -3.00 -16.00
C SER A 175 -10.07 -4.27 -15.31
N HIS A 176 -8.76 -4.41 -15.20
CA HIS A 176 -8.11 -5.46 -14.41
C HIS A 176 -7.25 -4.83 -13.30
N PRO A 177 -6.95 -5.57 -12.22
CA PRO A 177 -5.93 -5.15 -11.25
C PRO A 177 -4.64 -4.75 -11.96
N ASN A 178 -4.07 -3.62 -11.59
CA ASN A 178 -2.88 -3.04 -12.22
C ASN A 178 -1.62 -3.10 -11.33
N VAL A 179 -1.76 -3.68 -10.13
CA VAL A 179 -0.64 -4.14 -9.30
C VAL A 179 -0.96 -5.54 -8.79
N LEU A 180 -0.03 -6.47 -9.01
CA LEU A 180 -0.15 -7.87 -8.59
C LEU A 180 1.14 -8.30 -7.90
N ALA A 181 1.05 -9.03 -6.80
CA ALA A 181 2.21 -9.60 -6.11
C ALA A 181 1.94 -11.06 -5.76
N ARG A 182 2.98 -11.88 -5.92
CA ARG A 182 2.95 -13.32 -5.62
C ARG A 182 4.16 -13.68 -4.77
N LEU A 183 3.92 -14.32 -3.63
CA LEU A 183 4.93 -14.82 -2.72
C LEU A 183 4.71 -16.32 -2.47
N PRO A 184 5.48 -17.21 -3.10
CA PRO A 184 5.43 -18.64 -2.82
C PRO A 184 5.93 -19.01 -1.43
N GLN A 185 5.42 -20.12 -0.87
CA GLN A 185 5.82 -20.67 0.43
C GLN A 185 7.34 -20.90 0.56
N PRO A 186 8.07 -21.46 -0.43
CA PRO A 186 9.52 -21.63 -0.32
C PRO A 186 10.27 -20.30 -0.19
N VAL A 187 9.80 -19.26 -0.90
CA VAL A 187 10.38 -17.92 -0.81
C VAL A 187 10.07 -17.27 0.53
N ALA A 188 8.82 -17.36 1.01
CA ALA A 188 8.44 -16.89 2.34
C ALA A 188 9.31 -17.56 3.42
N ALA A 189 9.44 -18.89 3.37
CA ALA A 189 10.29 -19.66 4.28
C ALA A 189 11.75 -19.18 4.24
N ARG A 190 12.31 -18.92 3.06
CA ARG A 190 13.68 -18.40 2.95
C ARG A 190 13.82 -16.99 3.53
N TRP A 191 12.86 -16.10 3.29
CA TRP A 191 12.98 -14.68 3.64
C TRP A 191 12.59 -14.35 5.09
N LEU A 192 11.69 -15.11 5.71
CA LEU A 192 11.12 -14.79 7.01
C LEU A 192 11.48 -15.81 8.11
N SER A 193 12.22 -16.87 7.80
CA SER A 193 12.66 -17.82 8.83
C SER A 193 13.80 -17.24 9.67
N GLU A 194 13.80 -17.56 10.96
CA GLU A 194 14.82 -17.12 11.90
C GLU A 194 15.31 -18.27 12.76
N GLU A 195 16.62 -18.33 12.98
CA GLU A 195 17.19 -19.23 13.98
C GLU A 195 17.17 -18.57 15.36
N ILE A 196 16.76 -19.34 16.37
CA ILE A 196 16.82 -18.93 17.76
C ILE A 196 18.03 -19.61 18.40
N LYS A 197 18.96 -18.80 18.90
CA LYS A 197 20.03 -19.22 19.81
C LYS A 197 20.12 -18.20 20.93
N SER A 198 19.59 -18.57 22.10
CA SER A 198 19.55 -17.70 23.27
C SER A 198 20.16 -18.41 24.47
N SER A 199 20.83 -17.65 25.32
CA SER A 199 21.37 -18.11 26.60
C SER A 199 21.15 -17.04 27.64
N GLY A 200 20.57 -17.39 28.78
CA GLY A 200 20.20 -16.41 29.80
C GLY A 200 20.02 -17.00 31.19
N PRO A 201 19.94 -16.13 32.22
CA PRO A 201 19.66 -16.55 33.58
C PRO A 201 18.18 -16.91 33.75
N VAL A 202 17.91 -18.00 34.47
CA VAL A 202 16.56 -18.37 34.94
C VAL A 202 16.37 -17.82 36.35
N ARG A 203 15.25 -17.13 36.59
CA ARG A 203 14.80 -16.72 37.93
C ARG A 203 13.31 -16.97 38.05
N ASP A 204 12.92 -17.82 39.01
CA ASP A 204 11.53 -18.21 39.19
C ASP A 204 11.20 -18.55 40.65
N VAL A 205 9.92 -18.73 40.98
CA VAL A 205 9.46 -19.20 42.30
C VAL A 205 8.40 -20.29 42.14
N VAL A 206 8.77 -21.57 42.27
CA VAL A 206 7.85 -22.71 42.09
C VAL A 206 7.57 -23.36 43.45
N LEU A 207 6.29 -23.51 43.79
CA LEU A 207 5.84 -24.09 45.07
C LEU A 207 6.54 -23.47 46.31
N GLY A 208 6.78 -22.16 46.28
CA GLY A 208 7.46 -21.40 47.33
C GLY A 208 9.00 -21.51 47.34
N SER A 209 9.59 -22.30 46.44
CA SER A 209 11.04 -22.43 46.30
C SER A 209 11.58 -21.41 45.31
N GLN A 210 12.62 -20.66 45.69
CA GLN A 210 13.29 -19.73 44.78
C GLN A 210 14.21 -20.50 43.83
N ILE A 211 13.95 -20.44 42.54
CA ILE A 211 14.71 -21.10 41.49
C ILE A 211 15.65 -20.09 40.84
N ARG A 212 16.93 -20.46 40.72
CA ARG A 212 17.94 -19.72 39.95
C ARG A 212 18.72 -20.66 39.07
N GLY A 213 19.11 -20.22 37.89
CA GLY A 213 19.85 -21.08 36.98
C GLY A 213 20.30 -20.39 35.71
N THR A 214 20.72 -21.20 34.76
CA THR A 214 21.05 -20.77 33.39
C THR A 214 20.32 -21.67 32.41
N GLU A 215 19.81 -21.08 31.35
CA GLU A 215 19.05 -21.73 30.30
C GLU A 215 19.68 -21.43 28.94
N GLN A 216 19.69 -22.44 28.07
CA GLN A 216 20.10 -22.33 26.69
C GLN A 216 18.97 -22.84 25.80
N THR A 217 18.47 -21.96 24.94
CA THR A 217 17.38 -22.26 24.01
C THR A 217 17.90 -22.28 22.58
N VAL A 218 17.61 -23.35 21.86
CA VAL A 218 17.91 -23.50 20.44
C VAL A 218 16.63 -23.88 19.71
N GLY A 219 16.32 -23.18 18.63
CA GLY A 219 15.12 -23.44 17.84
C GLY A 219 15.12 -22.68 16.54
N ALA A 220 13.97 -22.69 15.88
CA ALA A 220 13.73 -21.94 14.67
C ALA A 220 12.28 -21.42 14.65
N VAL A 221 12.09 -20.31 13.97
CA VAL A 221 10.80 -19.79 13.55
C VAL A 221 10.71 -19.91 12.04
N ALA A 222 9.64 -20.47 11.52
CA ALA A 222 9.38 -20.57 10.09
C ALA A 222 7.97 -20.07 9.76
N PRO A 223 7.78 -19.35 8.65
CA PRO A 223 6.44 -18.97 8.19
C PRO A 223 5.75 -20.17 7.51
N VAL A 224 4.45 -20.27 7.72
CA VAL A 224 3.55 -21.21 7.03
C VAL A 224 2.36 -20.42 6.49
N LEU A 225 2.14 -20.51 5.20
CA LEU A 225 0.99 -19.93 4.52
C LEU A 225 -0.28 -20.72 4.87
N VAL A 226 -1.29 -20.02 5.39
CA VAL A 226 -2.57 -20.60 5.80
C VAL A 226 -3.63 -20.26 4.76
N PRO A 227 -4.34 -21.23 4.18
CA PRO A 227 -5.35 -20.93 3.17
C PRO A 227 -6.50 -20.06 3.69
N ASP A 228 -6.75 -18.95 2.99
CA ASP A 228 -7.89 -18.05 3.20
C ASP A 228 -8.14 -17.29 1.89
N GLU A 229 -9.35 -17.39 1.33
CA GLU A 229 -9.73 -16.79 0.05
C GLU A 229 -10.08 -15.29 0.15
N ARG A 230 -10.17 -14.76 1.38
CA ARG A 230 -10.59 -13.38 1.65
C ARG A 230 -9.47 -12.52 2.20
N ARG A 231 -8.47 -13.13 2.83
CA ARG A 231 -7.35 -12.45 3.49
C ARG A 231 -6.07 -13.25 3.27
N ALA A 232 -4.94 -12.57 3.25
CA ALA A 232 -3.67 -13.26 3.29
C ALA A 232 -3.28 -13.57 4.74
N VAL A 233 -2.91 -14.82 5.00
CA VAL A 233 -2.60 -15.30 6.37
C VAL A 233 -1.25 -16.00 6.39
N VAL A 234 -0.31 -15.44 7.13
CA VAL A 234 1.01 -16.02 7.38
C VAL A 234 1.10 -16.41 8.86
N GLN A 235 1.29 -17.69 9.14
CA GLN A 235 1.50 -18.20 10.49
C GLN A 235 2.99 -18.38 10.75
N MET A 236 3.53 -17.65 11.71
CA MET A 236 4.88 -17.87 12.22
C MET A 236 4.83 -19.07 13.18
N GLU A 237 5.49 -20.17 12.84
CA GLU A 237 5.60 -21.37 13.67
C GLU A 237 6.98 -21.45 14.32
N LEU A 238 7.01 -21.48 15.64
CA LEU A 238 8.20 -21.65 16.46
C LEU A 238 8.30 -23.08 16.94
N THR A 239 9.46 -23.71 16.73
CA THR A 239 9.83 -24.95 17.40
C THR A 239 11.19 -24.76 18.07
N ALA A 240 11.25 -24.96 19.38
CA ALA A 240 12.48 -24.78 20.15
C ALA A 240 12.64 -25.84 21.24
N THR A 241 13.89 -26.10 21.60
CA THR A 241 14.28 -26.91 22.74
C THR A 241 15.13 -26.06 23.67
N SER A 242 14.88 -26.19 24.97
CA SER A 242 15.57 -25.43 25.99
C SER A 242 16.15 -26.36 27.04
N ARG A 243 17.42 -26.17 27.38
CA ARG A 243 18.07 -26.88 28.47
C ARG A 243 18.41 -25.92 29.59
N ALA A 244 17.89 -26.18 30.77
CA ALA A 244 18.16 -25.37 31.94
C ALA A 244 18.87 -26.19 33.03
N ARG A 245 19.85 -25.56 33.68
CA ARG A 245 20.42 -26.06 34.94
C ARG A 245 20.00 -25.11 36.03
N THR A 246 19.29 -25.63 37.02
CA THR A 246 18.64 -24.82 38.05
C THR A 246 18.92 -25.32 39.46
N VAL A 247 18.89 -24.39 40.40
CA VAL A 247 18.94 -24.63 41.84
C VAL A 247 17.71 -24.01 42.46
N GLY A 248 16.86 -24.86 43.04
CA GLY A 248 15.73 -24.46 43.87
C GLY A 248 16.14 -24.40 45.33
N VAL A 249 15.87 -23.28 46.01
CA VAL A 249 16.17 -23.11 47.44
C VAL A 249 14.86 -22.98 48.23
N ASN A 250 14.71 -23.81 49.26
CA ASN A 250 13.57 -23.75 50.19
C ASN A 250 14.04 -24.08 51.62
N GLY A 251 14.07 -23.05 52.47
CA GLY A 251 14.64 -23.15 53.80
C GLY A 251 16.12 -23.58 53.76
N PRO A 252 16.54 -24.61 54.52
CA PRO A 252 17.92 -25.06 54.52
C PRO A 252 18.29 -25.96 53.34
N VAL A 253 17.33 -26.35 52.49
CA VAL A 253 17.52 -27.35 51.42
C VAL A 253 17.76 -26.67 50.08
N ARG A 254 18.72 -27.19 49.30
CA ARG A 254 18.91 -26.85 47.89
C ARG A 254 18.70 -28.09 47.02
N VAL A 255 18.00 -27.90 45.91
CA VAL A 255 17.64 -28.94 44.96
C VAL A 255 18.22 -28.56 43.61
N TYR A 256 19.09 -29.41 43.06
CA TYR A 256 19.72 -29.23 41.77
C TYR A 256 18.95 -30.02 40.72
N GLN A 257 18.58 -29.36 39.63
CA GLN A 257 17.80 -29.97 38.56
C GLN A 257 18.33 -29.59 37.18
N ASN A 258 18.27 -30.54 36.27
CA ASN A 258 18.36 -30.31 34.84
C ASN A 258 16.96 -30.40 34.25
N ASN A 259 16.55 -29.39 33.48
CA ASN A 259 15.24 -29.36 32.86
C ASN A 259 15.44 -29.33 31.34
N ASP A 260 14.83 -30.29 30.66
CA ASP A 260 14.68 -30.28 29.20
C ASP A 260 13.26 -29.82 28.88
N VAL A 261 13.15 -28.75 28.11
CA VAL A 261 11.86 -28.14 27.74
C VAL A 261 11.70 -28.17 26.23
N THR A 262 10.57 -28.66 25.75
CA THR A 262 10.17 -28.50 24.34
C THR A 262 9.10 -27.43 24.24
N LEU A 263 9.28 -26.52 23.28
CA LEU A 263 8.45 -25.35 23.08
C LEU A 263 7.92 -25.36 21.66
N GLN A 264 6.61 -25.19 21.51
CA GLN A 264 5.97 -24.94 20.23
C GLN A 264 5.11 -23.69 20.35
N GLY A 265 5.27 -22.75 19.41
CA GLY A 265 4.52 -21.51 19.39
C GLY A 265 3.99 -21.22 18.00
N ARG A 266 2.86 -20.53 17.92
CA ARG A 266 2.32 -20.01 16.68
C ARG A 266 1.78 -18.61 16.87
N LYS A 267 2.01 -17.75 15.89
CA LYS A 267 1.42 -16.41 15.81
C LYS A 267 1.02 -16.09 14.38
N GLN A 268 -0.19 -15.59 14.18
CA GLN A 268 -0.72 -15.32 12.84
C GLN A 268 -0.61 -13.83 12.50
N ILE A 269 -0.19 -13.55 11.28
CA ILE A 269 -0.14 -12.25 10.64
C ILE A 269 -1.21 -12.27 9.54
N VAL A 270 -2.08 -11.27 9.54
CA VAL A 270 -3.19 -11.15 8.58
C VAL A 270 -3.03 -9.85 7.81
N LEU A 271 -3.11 -9.95 6.49
CA LEU A 271 -3.16 -8.80 5.57
C LEU A 271 -4.52 -8.79 4.87
N ASP A 272 -5.19 -7.65 4.95
CA ASP A 272 -6.40 -7.34 4.18
C ASP A 272 -6.49 -5.84 3.85
N ARG A 273 -7.67 -5.40 3.41
CA ARG A 273 -7.94 -4.00 3.02
C ARG A 273 -7.67 -2.98 4.13
N ASP A 274 -7.71 -3.40 5.40
CA ASP A 274 -7.50 -2.53 6.54
C ASP A 274 -6.01 -2.49 6.97
N GLY A 275 -5.15 -3.21 6.23
CA GLY A 275 -3.70 -3.25 6.42
C GLY A 275 -3.21 -4.57 7.01
N ILE A 276 -2.05 -4.51 7.65
CA ILE A 276 -1.41 -5.67 8.29
C ILE A 276 -1.70 -5.62 9.79
N ARG A 277 -2.19 -6.73 10.35
CA ARG A 277 -2.38 -6.94 11.78
C ARG A 277 -1.90 -8.31 12.22
N THR A 278 -1.76 -8.49 13.52
CA THR A 278 -1.40 -9.76 14.15
C THR A 278 -2.54 -10.29 15.01
N LEU A 279 -2.56 -11.61 15.22
CA LEU A 279 -3.43 -12.25 16.21
C LEU A 279 -2.61 -12.70 17.43
N PRO A 280 -3.22 -12.86 18.62
CA PRO A 280 -2.51 -13.26 19.83
C PRO A 280 -1.75 -14.58 19.66
N ALA A 281 -0.54 -14.65 20.22
CA ALA A 281 0.27 -15.87 20.22
C ALA A 281 -0.40 -17.02 20.98
N GLN A 282 -0.18 -18.23 20.48
CA GLN A 282 -0.59 -19.47 21.13
C GLN A 282 0.60 -20.41 21.20
N SER A 283 0.83 -21.04 22.35
CA SER A 283 1.96 -21.95 22.52
C SER A 283 1.64 -23.13 23.43
N THR A 284 2.50 -24.15 23.33
CA THR A 284 2.59 -25.29 24.23
C THR A 284 4.03 -25.40 24.73
N ALA A 285 4.16 -25.85 25.97
CA ALA A 285 5.44 -26.14 26.59
C ALA A 285 5.32 -27.50 27.28
N ASN A 286 6.33 -28.34 27.15
CA ASN A 286 6.44 -29.59 27.88
C ASN A 286 7.76 -29.58 28.63
N VAL A 287 7.70 -29.76 29.95
CA VAL A 287 8.87 -29.68 30.84
C VAL A 287 9.16 -31.06 31.40
N ALA A 288 10.36 -31.57 31.12
CA ALA A 288 10.90 -32.76 31.75
C ALA A 288 12.03 -32.39 32.70
N SER A 289 11.74 -32.44 34.00
CA SER A 289 12.74 -32.16 35.04
C SER A 289 13.44 -33.43 35.49
N GLN A 290 14.75 -33.37 35.72
CA GLN A 290 15.56 -34.45 36.29
C GLN A 290 16.30 -33.94 37.52
N LEU A 291 16.05 -34.59 38.66
CA LEU A 291 16.77 -34.33 39.89
C LEU A 291 18.21 -34.82 39.76
N THR A 292 19.18 -33.92 39.89
CA THR A 292 20.62 -34.25 39.82
C THR A 292 21.29 -34.27 41.19
N GLY A 293 20.73 -33.57 42.17
CA GLY A 293 21.25 -33.57 43.53
C GLY A 293 20.37 -32.83 44.52
N ILE A 294 20.54 -33.13 45.80
CA ILE A 294 19.94 -32.38 46.92
C ILE A 294 21.03 -32.18 47.97
N ASP A 295 21.19 -30.94 48.44
CA ASP A 295 22.05 -30.62 49.57
C ASP A 295 21.30 -29.84 50.65
N THR A 296 21.95 -29.66 51.79
CA THR A 296 21.45 -28.83 52.89
C THR A 296 22.58 -28.02 53.50
N VAL A 297 22.28 -26.82 54.00
CA VAL A 297 23.24 -25.98 54.72
C VAL A 297 23.48 -26.44 56.17
N LEU A 298 22.72 -27.43 56.64
CA LEU A 298 22.85 -28.00 58.00
C LEU A 298 24.08 -28.93 58.08
N GLN A 299 24.94 -28.72 59.08
CA GLN A 299 26.22 -29.46 59.23
C GLN A 299 26.18 -30.59 60.28
N ARG A 300 24.98 -31.06 60.70
CA ARG A 300 24.84 -32.13 61.72
C ARG A 300 24.47 -33.46 61.04
N PRO A 301 25.31 -34.52 61.09
CA PRO A 301 25.17 -35.72 60.23
C PRO A 301 23.82 -36.44 60.32
N LEU A 302 23.28 -36.60 61.53
CA LEU A 302 21.99 -37.29 61.74
C LEU A 302 20.79 -36.44 61.27
N VAL A 303 20.85 -35.13 61.48
CA VAL A 303 19.80 -34.19 61.06
C VAL A 303 19.82 -34.03 59.55
N GLU A 304 21.02 -33.92 58.97
CA GLU A 304 21.27 -33.85 57.54
C GLU A 304 20.66 -35.04 56.80
N CYS A 305 20.98 -36.27 57.22
CA CYS A 305 20.45 -37.47 56.57
C CYS A 305 18.91 -37.51 56.59
N LEU A 306 18.30 -37.11 57.69
CA LEU A 306 16.84 -37.12 57.86
C LEU A 306 16.17 -36.04 56.98
N VAL A 307 16.73 -34.83 56.95
CA VAL A 307 16.26 -33.72 56.11
C VAL A 307 16.39 -34.06 54.63
N LEU A 308 17.53 -34.62 54.19
CA LEU A 308 17.73 -35.02 52.79
C LEU A 308 16.76 -36.13 52.37
N ARG A 309 16.49 -37.11 53.24
CA ARG A 309 15.54 -38.20 52.94
C ARG A 309 14.10 -37.71 52.84
N GLN A 310 13.70 -36.77 53.71
CA GLN A 310 12.38 -36.13 53.61
C GLN A 310 12.29 -35.23 52.37
N ALA A 311 13.33 -34.45 52.07
CA ALA A 311 13.39 -33.58 50.90
C ALA A 311 13.28 -34.39 49.61
N CYS A 312 14.04 -35.48 49.46
CA CYS A 312 13.98 -36.37 48.29
C CYS A 312 12.57 -36.96 48.09
N ARG A 313 11.93 -37.45 49.17
CA ARG A 313 10.55 -37.94 49.11
C ARG A 313 9.55 -36.85 48.72
N ARG A 314 9.74 -35.63 49.21
CA ARG A 314 8.84 -34.50 48.92
C ARG A 314 8.99 -34.02 47.48
N VAL A 315 10.22 -33.88 46.99
CA VAL A 315 10.52 -33.48 45.61
C VAL A 315 9.91 -34.49 44.63
N ASN A 316 10.15 -35.79 44.83
CA ASN A 316 9.59 -36.82 43.95
C ASN A 316 8.06 -36.85 43.94
N ARG A 317 7.39 -36.53 45.06
CA ARG A 317 5.92 -36.47 45.13
C ARG A 317 5.33 -35.22 44.49
N GLN A 318 6.10 -34.13 44.40
CA GLN A 318 5.63 -32.82 43.93
C GLN A 318 6.13 -32.50 42.52
N GLN A 319 6.89 -33.39 41.90
CA GLN A 319 7.54 -33.17 40.61
C GLN A 319 6.53 -32.87 39.51
N ASP A 320 5.53 -33.71 39.30
CA ASP A 320 4.50 -33.51 38.26
C ASP A 320 3.77 -32.17 38.42
N GLN A 321 3.49 -31.77 39.67
CA GLN A 321 2.84 -30.49 39.96
C GLN A 321 3.79 -29.31 39.68
N ALA A 322 5.07 -29.44 40.01
CA ALA A 322 6.08 -28.43 39.73
C ALA A 322 6.29 -28.26 38.22
N ASP A 323 6.33 -29.37 37.48
CA ASP A 323 6.47 -29.40 36.02
C ASP A 323 5.26 -28.74 35.36
N CYS A 324 4.02 -29.06 35.77
CA CYS A 324 2.81 -28.41 35.26
C CYS A 324 2.79 -26.88 35.51
N ILE A 325 3.24 -26.43 36.68
CA ILE A 325 3.38 -24.98 36.98
C ILE A 325 4.45 -24.35 36.07
N ALA A 326 5.58 -25.03 35.88
CA ALA A 326 6.66 -24.56 35.02
C ALA A 326 6.20 -24.48 33.56
N GLU A 327 5.48 -25.47 33.04
CA GLU A 327 4.88 -25.48 31.70
C GLU A 327 3.95 -24.27 31.51
N GLY A 328 3.04 -24.03 32.47
CA GLY A 328 2.14 -22.89 32.43
C GLY A 328 2.87 -21.55 32.31
N ARG A 329 3.97 -21.39 33.05
CA ARG A 329 4.80 -20.17 33.02
C ARG A 329 5.63 -20.05 31.76
N GLN A 330 6.22 -21.15 31.28
CA GLN A 330 6.99 -21.15 30.04
C GLN A 330 6.09 -20.81 28.85
N ARG A 331 4.87 -21.37 28.81
CA ARG A 331 3.85 -21.02 27.82
C ARG A 331 3.49 -19.53 27.86
N GLN A 332 3.26 -18.98 29.05
CA GLN A 332 2.94 -17.56 29.20
C GLN A 332 4.10 -16.67 28.71
N ARG A 333 5.34 -16.94 29.16
CA ARG A 333 6.52 -16.18 28.72
C ARG A 333 6.73 -16.26 27.21
N LEU A 334 6.55 -17.44 26.62
CA LEU A 334 6.68 -17.65 25.19
C LEU A 334 5.63 -16.86 24.41
N ASN A 335 4.36 -16.85 24.86
CA ASN A 335 3.32 -16.03 24.26
C ASN A 335 3.67 -14.54 24.35
N GLU A 336 4.04 -14.04 25.54
CA GLU A 336 4.41 -12.64 25.75
C GLU A 336 5.64 -12.22 24.93
N GLN A 337 6.58 -13.14 24.70
CA GLN A 337 7.75 -12.88 23.87
C GLN A 337 7.40 -12.87 22.38
N LEU A 338 6.72 -13.91 21.88
CA LEU A 338 6.22 -13.93 20.51
C LEU A 338 5.33 -12.73 20.22
N ASP A 339 4.52 -12.32 21.20
CA ASP A 339 3.66 -11.18 21.04
C ASP A 339 4.47 -9.91 20.82
N ARG A 340 5.38 -9.59 21.74
CA ARG A 340 6.24 -8.42 21.64
C ARG A 340 7.12 -8.41 20.39
N ASP A 341 7.79 -9.52 20.08
CA ASP A 341 8.80 -9.58 19.03
C ASP A 341 8.16 -9.49 17.63
N VAL A 342 7.05 -10.21 17.41
CA VAL A 342 6.33 -10.18 16.13
C VAL A 342 5.55 -8.88 15.99
N ASP A 343 4.88 -8.39 17.03
CA ASP A 343 4.08 -7.16 16.95
C ASP A 343 4.94 -5.94 16.66
N ALA A 344 6.10 -5.82 17.29
CA ALA A 344 7.00 -4.70 17.03
C ALA A 344 7.44 -4.63 15.56
N ARG A 345 7.84 -5.78 14.99
CA ARG A 345 8.29 -5.86 13.59
C ARG A 345 7.15 -5.62 12.60
N ILE A 346 5.98 -6.18 12.87
CA ILE A 346 4.81 -6.01 12.02
C ILE A 346 4.24 -4.60 12.11
N ALA A 347 4.32 -3.94 13.27
CA ALA A 347 3.93 -2.53 13.41
C ALA A 347 4.76 -1.63 12.49
N GLU A 348 6.07 -1.83 12.42
CA GLU A 348 6.93 -1.07 11.49
C GLU A 348 6.59 -1.34 10.02
N ALA A 349 6.38 -2.61 9.65
CA ALA A 349 6.00 -2.98 8.29
C ALA A 349 4.63 -2.42 7.89
N SER A 350 3.66 -2.48 8.81
CA SER A 350 2.30 -1.95 8.64
C SER A 350 2.32 -0.43 8.49
N ALA A 351 3.07 0.29 9.34
CA ALA A 351 3.25 1.73 9.24
C ALA A 351 3.87 2.13 7.89
N ARG A 352 4.93 1.43 7.44
CA ARG A 352 5.55 1.71 6.14
C ARG A 352 4.59 1.49 4.97
N LEU A 353 3.83 0.39 4.98
CA LEU A 353 2.85 0.09 3.94
C LEU A 353 1.76 1.17 3.89
N ASN A 354 1.22 1.54 5.05
CA ASN A 354 0.20 2.58 5.13
C ASN A 354 0.74 3.95 4.70
N ASP A 355 1.84 4.41 5.28
CA ASP A 355 2.41 5.74 5.04
C ASP A 355 2.92 5.94 3.62
N LYS A 356 3.50 4.90 3.01
CA LYS A 356 4.10 4.99 1.67
C LYS A 356 3.15 4.63 0.55
N PHE A 357 2.12 3.85 0.83
CA PHE A 357 1.26 3.30 -0.21
C PHE A 357 -0.21 3.73 -0.06
N PHE A 358 -0.88 3.33 1.03
CA PHE A 358 -2.32 3.57 1.16
C PHE A 358 -2.67 5.03 1.49
N HIS A 359 -1.97 5.66 2.42
CA HIS A 359 -2.27 7.04 2.83
C HIS A 359 -2.12 8.06 1.70
N PRO A 360 -1.06 8.03 0.86
CA PRO A 360 -1.00 8.88 -0.31
C PRO A 360 -2.21 8.70 -1.24
N LEU A 361 -2.59 7.45 -1.54
CA LEU A 361 -3.77 7.16 -2.37
C LEU A 361 -5.05 7.75 -1.77
N THR A 362 -5.25 7.63 -0.46
CA THR A 362 -6.41 8.20 0.23
C THR A 362 -6.39 9.73 0.24
N ARG A 363 -5.24 10.38 0.46
CA ARG A 363 -5.10 11.85 0.44
C ARG A 363 -5.46 12.45 -0.92
N TYR A 364 -5.08 11.76 -1.99
CA TYR A 364 -5.36 12.16 -3.37
C TYR A 364 -6.72 11.68 -3.90
N ASP A 365 -7.59 11.17 -3.03
CA ASP A 365 -8.95 10.71 -3.36
C ASP A 365 -8.99 9.61 -4.43
N ILE A 366 -7.97 8.75 -4.42
CA ILE A 366 -7.84 7.57 -5.28
C ILE A 366 -7.55 6.30 -4.46
N PRO A 367 -8.34 6.00 -3.41
CA PRO A 367 -8.17 4.74 -2.69
C PRO A 367 -8.30 3.56 -3.68
N PRO A 368 -7.64 2.43 -3.41
CA PRO A 368 -7.75 1.26 -4.28
C PRO A 368 -9.21 0.83 -4.47
N ARG A 369 -9.64 0.65 -5.73
CA ARG A 369 -11.00 0.19 -6.05
C ARG A 369 -11.22 -1.24 -5.62
N SER A 370 -10.21 -2.06 -5.82
CA SER A 370 -10.16 -3.42 -5.34
C SER A 370 -8.82 -3.65 -4.64
N PHE A 371 -8.90 -4.35 -3.51
CA PHE A 371 -7.77 -4.91 -2.79
C PHE A 371 -8.16 -6.33 -2.41
N ARG A 372 -7.47 -7.31 -2.97
CA ARG A 372 -7.62 -8.71 -2.59
C ARG A 372 -6.27 -9.22 -2.14
N ALA A 373 -6.24 -9.77 -0.94
CA ALA A 373 -5.12 -10.54 -0.44
C ALA A 373 -5.67 -11.92 -0.10
N GLU A 374 -5.05 -12.96 -0.63
CA GLU A 374 -5.47 -14.34 -0.43
C GLU A 374 -4.24 -15.22 -0.24
N THR A 375 -4.44 -16.36 0.40
CA THR A 375 -3.36 -17.32 0.62
C THR A 375 -3.88 -18.72 0.35
N SER A 376 -3.01 -19.56 -0.20
CA SER A 376 -3.19 -21.00 -0.34
C SER A 376 -2.07 -21.71 0.43
N HIS A 377 -2.03 -23.04 0.38
CA HIS A 377 -0.90 -23.79 0.96
C HIS A 377 0.44 -23.55 0.24
N THR A 378 0.42 -23.00 -0.97
CA THR A 378 1.63 -22.87 -1.82
C THR A 378 2.06 -21.44 -2.03
N GLU A 379 1.16 -20.46 -1.94
CA GLU A 379 1.46 -19.07 -2.26
C GLU A 379 0.47 -18.08 -1.65
N LEU A 380 0.99 -16.89 -1.39
CA LEU A 380 0.25 -15.68 -1.05
C LEU A 380 0.14 -14.82 -2.31
N HIS A 381 -1.06 -14.34 -2.59
CA HIS A 381 -1.35 -13.48 -3.73
C HIS A 381 -2.00 -12.18 -3.27
N VAL A 382 -1.54 -11.06 -3.80
CA VAL A 382 -2.12 -9.73 -3.58
C VAL A 382 -2.44 -9.12 -4.93
N SER A 383 -3.67 -8.66 -5.11
CA SER A 383 -4.10 -7.92 -6.29
C SER A 383 -4.77 -6.60 -5.90
N LEU A 384 -4.46 -5.57 -6.68
CA LEU A 384 -4.87 -4.21 -6.41
C LEU A 384 -5.21 -3.48 -7.71
N GLU A 385 -6.29 -2.71 -7.68
CA GLU A 385 -6.65 -1.77 -8.73
C GLU A 385 -6.56 -0.33 -8.24
N VAL A 386 -5.51 0.38 -8.69
CA VAL A 386 -5.34 1.82 -8.50
C VAL A 386 -6.03 2.55 -9.66
N ALA A 387 -7.21 3.11 -9.43
CA ALA A 387 -7.95 3.90 -10.42
C ALA A 387 -9.00 4.80 -9.76
N ALA A 388 -9.04 6.07 -10.13
CA ALA A 388 -10.08 7.02 -9.74
C ALA A 388 -11.48 6.68 -10.31
N ALA A 389 -12.47 7.53 -9.99
CA ALA A 389 -13.83 7.49 -10.55
C ALA A 389 -13.83 7.40 -12.08
N ASP A 390 -13.00 8.19 -12.74
CA ASP A 390 -12.94 8.39 -14.19
C ASP A 390 -11.77 7.67 -14.87
N GLN A 391 -11.20 6.67 -14.20
CA GLN A 391 -10.05 5.90 -14.68
C GLN A 391 -10.36 4.39 -14.74
N LEU A 392 -9.52 3.68 -15.48
CA LEU A 392 -9.50 2.21 -15.58
C LEU A 392 -8.13 1.68 -15.15
N GLY A 393 -8.11 0.44 -14.66
CA GLY A 393 -6.93 -0.34 -14.33
C GLY A 393 -6.22 -0.88 -15.57
N ALA A 394 -5.64 -2.07 -15.47
CA ALA A 394 -4.91 -2.68 -16.57
C ALA A 394 -5.87 -3.06 -17.70
N ALA A 395 -5.37 -3.02 -18.95
CA ALA A 395 -6.15 -3.35 -20.13
C ALA A 395 -6.17 -4.87 -20.42
N ASP A 396 -5.20 -5.59 -19.88
CA ASP A 396 -4.93 -6.99 -20.09
C ASP A 396 -4.37 -7.62 -18.80
N GLU A 397 -4.14 -8.92 -18.83
CA GLU A 397 -3.44 -9.65 -17.77
C GLU A 397 -1.91 -9.49 -17.90
N PRO A 398 -1.15 -9.61 -16.80
CA PRO A 398 0.30 -9.52 -16.86
C PRO A 398 0.92 -10.60 -17.76
N PRO A 399 2.10 -10.34 -18.34
CA PRO A 399 2.82 -11.34 -19.11
C PRO A 399 3.19 -12.52 -18.20
N VAL A 400 3.10 -13.75 -18.73
CA VAL A 400 3.48 -14.97 -18.01
C VAL A 400 5.00 -15.01 -17.87
N VAL A 401 5.49 -14.66 -16.69
CA VAL A 401 6.91 -14.78 -16.34
C VAL A 401 7.07 -15.99 -15.43
N GLY A 402 7.24 -17.18 -16.03
CA GLY A 402 7.61 -18.47 -15.42
C GLY A 402 7.16 -18.75 -13.97
N ASN A 403 6.42 -19.84 -13.74
CA ASN A 403 5.93 -20.20 -12.41
C ASN A 403 6.98 -20.93 -11.53
N ASP A 404 8.17 -20.35 -11.39
CA ASP A 404 9.22 -20.88 -10.50
C ASP A 404 8.76 -20.74 -9.03
N PRO A 405 8.60 -21.84 -8.27
CA PRO A 405 8.18 -21.81 -6.88
C PRO A 405 9.23 -21.16 -5.96
N ASP A 406 10.47 -20.98 -6.42
CA ASP A 406 11.56 -20.35 -5.66
C ASP A 406 11.70 -18.85 -5.94
N THR A 407 10.75 -18.23 -6.66
CA THR A 407 10.77 -16.80 -6.96
C THR A 407 9.48 -16.08 -6.57
N ALA A 408 9.62 -14.87 -6.03
CA ALA A 408 8.49 -13.97 -5.83
C ALA A 408 8.36 -13.01 -7.02
N LEU A 409 7.14 -12.56 -7.31
CA LEU A 409 6.83 -11.71 -8.45
C LEU A 409 6.06 -10.48 -8.02
N ILE A 410 6.39 -9.33 -8.61
CA ILE A 410 5.55 -8.13 -8.56
C ILE A 410 5.34 -7.64 -9.99
N HIS A 411 4.08 -7.53 -10.40
CA HIS A 411 3.68 -6.93 -11.67
C HIS A 411 3.07 -5.55 -11.40
N VAL A 412 3.54 -4.54 -12.14
CA VAL A 412 2.97 -3.19 -12.12
C VAL A 412 2.66 -2.80 -13.55
N HIS A 413 1.39 -2.59 -13.87
CA HIS A 413 0.97 -2.08 -15.17
C HIS A 413 1.11 -0.56 -15.21
N ALA A 414 1.42 0.00 -16.39
CA ALA A 414 1.58 1.44 -16.61
C ALA A 414 0.42 2.26 -16.06
N SER A 415 -0.82 1.79 -16.22
CA SER A 415 -2.00 2.49 -15.71
C SER A 415 -1.99 2.71 -14.20
N ALA A 416 -1.33 1.88 -13.39
CA ALA A 416 -1.21 2.14 -11.95
C ALA A 416 -0.43 3.45 -11.69
N ILE A 417 0.67 3.64 -12.42
CA ILE A 417 1.55 4.80 -12.30
C ILE A 417 0.88 6.03 -12.94
N GLU A 418 0.27 5.87 -14.11
CA GLU A 418 -0.45 6.94 -14.81
C GLU A 418 -1.63 7.46 -13.98
N ASN A 419 -2.44 6.56 -13.41
CA ASN A 419 -3.59 6.92 -12.57
C ASN A 419 -3.15 7.66 -11.31
N TYR A 420 -2.08 7.20 -10.66
CA TYR A 420 -1.48 7.89 -9.53
C TYR A 420 -0.94 9.27 -9.92
N ALA A 421 -0.24 9.38 -11.05
CA ALA A 421 0.28 10.65 -11.55
C ALA A 421 -0.83 11.65 -11.87
N ALA A 422 -1.92 11.20 -12.49
CA ALA A 422 -3.08 12.04 -12.76
C ALA A 422 -3.68 12.61 -11.46
N ALA A 423 -3.81 11.81 -10.40
CA ALA A 423 -4.34 12.32 -9.12
C ALA A 423 -3.37 13.24 -8.38
N THR A 424 -2.06 13.01 -8.51
CA THR A 424 -1.05 13.68 -7.68
C THR A 424 -0.45 14.92 -8.33
N VAL A 425 -0.24 14.92 -9.64
CA VAL A 425 0.54 15.97 -10.33
C VAL A 425 -0.21 16.69 -11.45
N ALA A 426 -1.40 16.24 -11.84
CA ALA A 426 -2.16 16.88 -12.92
C ALA A 426 -2.46 18.35 -12.61
N GLY A 427 -2.31 19.22 -13.61
CA GLY A 427 -2.57 20.66 -13.51
C GLY A 427 -1.63 21.44 -12.59
N LYS A 428 -0.76 20.78 -11.81
CA LYS A 428 0.20 21.44 -10.93
C LYS A 428 1.36 22.01 -11.74
N THR A 429 1.95 23.08 -11.22
CA THR A 429 3.11 23.73 -11.82
C THR A 429 4.37 23.37 -11.05
N TYR A 430 5.37 22.87 -11.76
CA TYR A 430 6.66 22.47 -11.20
C TYR A 430 7.79 23.23 -11.89
N THR A 431 8.80 23.58 -11.11
CA THR A 431 10.13 23.91 -11.63
C THR A 431 10.86 22.64 -12.05
N ALA A 432 11.91 22.74 -12.87
CA ALA A 432 12.65 21.53 -13.23
C ALA A 432 13.42 20.95 -12.05
N GLN A 433 13.85 21.79 -11.09
CA GLN A 433 14.40 21.28 -9.84
C GLN A 433 13.36 20.44 -9.09
N GLN A 434 12.11 20.92 -8.96
CA GLN A 434 11.05 20.14 -8.31
C GLN A 434 10.72 18.83 -9.06
N LEU A 435 10.76 18.82 -10.40
CA LEU A 435 10.59 17.58 -11.18
C LEU A 435 11.77 16.64 -11.00
N SER A 436 13.00 17.16 -10.97
CA SER A 436 14.22 16.38 -10.73
C SER A 436 14.23 15.79 -9.32
N ASP A 437 13.87 16.57 -8.30
CA ASP A 437 13.74 16.11 -6.91
C ASP A 437 12.64 15.04 -6.79
N MET A 438 11.50 15.21 -7.47
CA MET A 438 10.44 14.21 -7.52
C MET A 438 10.96 12.90 -8.11
N LEU A 439 11.59 12.94 -9.28
CA LEU A 439 12.17 11.76 -9.93
C LEU A 439 13.30 11.12 -9.08
N GLY A 440 14.14 11.93 -8.45
CA GLY A 440 15.26 11.50 -7.62
C GLY A 440 14.82 10.82 -6.31
N ASN A 441 13.69 11.27 -5.73
CA ASN A 441 13.10 10.67 -4.53
C ASN A 441 12.51 9.28 -4.80
N TYR A 442 11.92 9.04 -5.98
CA TYR A 442 11.43 7.72 -6.38
C TYR A 442 12.55 6.77 -6.84
N ALA A 443 13.65 7.32 -7.35
CA ALA A 443 14.80 6.59 -7.88
C ALA A 443 15.80 6.08 -6.81
N GLY A 444 15.56 6.34 -5.52
CA GLY A 444 16.51 5.99 -4.46
C GLY A 444 17.78 6.84 -4.52
N ASN A 445 17.69 8.11 -4.12
CA ASN A 445 18.83 8.99 -3.84
C ASN A 445 19.84 9.14 -5.00
N ALA A 446 19.37 9.21 -6.25
CA ALA A 446 20.21 9.61 -7.37
C ALA A 446 20.29 11.15 -7.44
N ASN A 447 21.40 11.69 -6.92
CA ASN A 447 21.91 13.06 -7.09
C ASN A 447 20.98 14.22 -6.70
N ARG A 448 21.17 14.73 -5.47
CA ARG A 448 20.88 16.14 -5.18
C ARG A 448 21.88 17.00 -5.94
N SER A 449 21.45 17.64 -7.03
CA SER A 449 22.23 18.70 -7.67
C SER A 449 22.34 19.86 -6.69
N ASN A 450 23.57 20.15 -6.22
CA ASN A 450 23.83 21.32 -5.40
C ASN A 450 23.43 22.59 -6.16
N GLY A 451 22.68 23.46 -5.47
CA GLY A 451 22.10 24.68 -6.00
C GLY A 451 23.11 25.55 -6.74
N ARG A 452 22.74 25.95 -7.95
CA ARG A 452 23.24 27.15 -8.62
C ARG A 452 22.07 27.94 -9.16
N ASP A 453 22.24 29.25 -9.14
CA ASP A 453 21.24 30.31 -9.26
C ASP A 453 20.05 30.04 -10.22
N ALA A 454 18.85 30.20 -9.66
CA ALA A 454 17.53 29.98 -10.24
C ALA A 454 17.09 31.00 -11.33
N VAL A 455 18.03 31.71 -11.96
CA VAL A 455 17.68 32.89 -12.78
C VAL A 455 17.05 32.50 -14.15
N ASP A 456 17.17 31.23 -14.56
CA ASP A 456 16.70 30.73 -15.87
C ASP A 456 15.81 29.48 -15.81
N ASP A 457 15.27 29.12 -14.64
CA ASP A 457 14.56 27.85 -14.50
C ASP A 457 13.20 27.88 -15.22
N VAL A 458 12.98 26.92 -16.12
CA VAL A 458 11.70 26.75 -16.81
C VAL A 458 10.74 26.06 -15.85
N SER A 459 9.58 26.68 -15.58
CA SER A 459 8.48 26.03 -14.88
C SER A 459 7.47 25.46 -15.87
N VAL A 460 6.93 24.28 -15.60
CA VAL A 460 5.92 23.60 -16.41
C VAL A 460 4.66 23.34 -15.60
N THR A 461 3.51 23.74 -16.13
CA THR A 461 2.19 23.26 -15.71
C THR A 461 1.90 21.97 -16.47
N LEU A 462 1.70 20.87 -15.75
CA LEU A 462 1.39 19.57 -16.35
C LEU A 462 -0.04 19.51 -16.86
N ASP A 463 -0.31 18.57 -17.77
CA ASP A 463 -1.66 18.32 -18.28
C ASP A 463 -2.66 17.96 -17.16
N TYR A 464 -3.94 18.26 -17.37
CA TYR A 464 -5.00 18.06 -16.37
C TYR A 464 -5.54 16.63 -16.36
N GLU A 465 -5.40 15.87 -17.45
CA GLU A 465 -5.95 14.52 -17.55
C GLU A 465 -4.82 13.48 -17.60
N LYS A 466 -3.78 13.74 -18.39
CA LYS A 466 -2.68 12.79 -18.63
C LYS A 466 -1.33 13.46 -18.45
N PRO A 467 -0.96 13.86 -17.22
CA PRO A 467 0.30 14.55 -16.97
C PRO A 467 1.52 13.68 -17.29
N ILE A 468 1.38 12.36 -17.13
CA ILE A 468 2.44 11.38 -17.36
C ILE A 468 1.83 10.19 -18.12
N THR A 469 2.52 9.71 -19.15
CA THR A 469 2.25 8.43 -19.79
C THR A 469 3.48 7.53 -19.76
N LEU A 470 3.26 6.23 -19.62
CA LEU A 470 4.30 5.22 -19.50
C LEU A 470 4.03 4.10 -20.50
N ARG A 471 5.08 3.70 -21.20
CA ARG A 471 5.06 2.51 -22.06
C ARG A 471 6.22 1.60 -21.71
N SER A 472 5.94 0.32 -21.55
CA SER A 472 6.98 -0.70 -21.40
C SER A 472 6.94 -1.64 -22.60
N GLU A 473 8.06 -1.70 -23.32
CA GLU A 473 8.16 -2.47 -24.56
C GLU A 473 9.62 -2.89 -24.77
N SER A 474 9.82 -4.17 -25.12
CA SER A 474 11.14 -4.73 -25.47
C SER A 474 12.26 -4.42 -24.46
N GLY A 475 11.98 -4.50 -23.16
CA GLY A 475 12.98 -4.24 -22.12
C GLY A 475 13.33 -2.76 -21.92
N SER A 476 12.57 -1.85 -22.54
CA SER A 476 12.71 -0.41 -22.36
C SER A 476 11.48 0.18 -21.69
N LEU A 477 11.70 1.25 -20.94
CA LEU A 477 10.68 2.08 -20.33
C LEU A 477 10.67 3.45 -21.01
N VAL A 478 9.56 3.81 -21.64
CA VAL A 478 9.36 5.11 -22.27
C VAL A 478 8.41 5.93 -21.41
N LEU A 479 8.91 7.03 -20.86
CA LEU A 479 8.16 7.96 -20.02
C LEU A 479 7.91 9.24 -20.84
N THR A 480 6.66 9.69 -20.91
CA THR A 480 6.32 10.99 -21.50
C THR A 480 5.68 11.89 -20.45
N VAL A 481 6.24 13.08 -20.27
CA VAL A 481 5.67 14.15 -19.45
C VAL A 481 4.94 15.11 -20.37
N HIS A 482 3.65 15.32 -20.11
CA HIS A 482 2.79 16.18 -20.92
C HIS A 482 2.71 17.58 -20.30
N GLY A 483 3.44 18.52 -20.88
CA GLY A 483 3.45 19.91 -20.44
C GLY A 483 2.40 20.74 -21.18
N ARG A 484 1.45 21.30 -20.43
CA ARG A 484 0.38 22.16 -20.98
C ARG A 484 0.81 23.61 -21.11
N ARG A 485 1.67 24.09 -20.20
CA ARG A 485 2.14 25.48 -20.22
C ARG A 485 3.52 25.57 -19.63
N TYR A 486 4.40 26.31 -20.30
CA TYR A 486 5.75 26.57 -19.81
C TYR A 486 5.91 28.06 -19.53
N ILE A 487 6.63 28.41 -18.46
CA ILE A 487 7.02 29.79 -18.16
C ILE A 487 8.53 29.83 -17.94
N SER A 488 9.20 30.78 -18.56
CA SER A 488 10.59 31.11 -18.28
C SER A 488 10.77 32.62 -18.38
N ARG A 489 11.46 33.24 -17.42
CA ARG A 489 11.69 34.71 -17.36
C ARG A 489 10.41 35.54 -17.61
N LYS A 490 9.29 35.16 -16.98
CA LYS A 490 7.94 35.77 -17.13
C LYS A 490 7.32 35.66 -18.53
N ARG A 491 7.91 34.89 -19.45
CA ARG A 491 7.34 34.60 -20.77
C ARG A 491 6.69 33.22 -20.77
N ALA A 492 5.46 33.15 -21.27
CA ALA A 492 4.78 31.88 -21.49
C ALA A 492 5.26 31.24 -22.81
N TYR A 493 5.30 29.92 -22.86
CA TYR A 493 5.64 29.14 -24.05
C TYR A 493 4.56 28.08 -24.30
N PRO A 494 4.37 27.65 -25.56
CA PRO A 494 3.33 26.69 -25.94
C PRO A 494 3.54 25.30 -25.30
N PRO A 495 2.50 24.45 -25.30
CA PRO A 495 2.57 23.07 -24.82
C PRO A 495 3.66 22.27 -25.54
N MET A 496 4.34 21.40 -24.80
CA MET A 496 5.35 20.45 -25.31
C MET A 496 5.25 19.16 -24.48
N ASN A 497 5.43 18.02 -25.15
CA ASN A 497 5.63 16.72 -24.53
C ASN A 497 7.13 16.43 -24.46
N ILE A 498 7.59 15.90 -23.33
CA ILE A 498 8.98 15.48 -23.13
C ILE A 498 8.97 13.96 -22.98
N THR A 499 9.57 13.24 -23.93
CA THR A 499 9.67 11.78 -23.91
C THR A 499 11.11 11.36 -23.66
N VAL A 500 11.30 10.49 -22.67
CA VAL A 500 12.60 9.89 -22.33
C VAL A 500 12.49 8.37 -22.39
N ARG A 501 13.52 7.71 -22.92
CA ARG A 501 13.59 6.24 -22.99
C ARG A 501 14.71 5.74 -22.10
N TYR A 502 14.40 4.82 -21.21
CA TYR A 502 15.36 4.12 -20.38
C TYR A 502 15.42 2.65 -20.76
N ARG A 503 16.62 2.15 -21.01
CA ARG A 503 16.87 0.72 -21.15
C ARG A 503 17.02 0.10 -19.77
N LEU A 504 16.31 -0.99 -19.52
CA LEU A 504 16.32 -1.70 -18.25
C LEU A 504 17.34 -2.85 -18.31
N ALA A 505 18.18 -2.94 -17.29
CA ALA A 505 19.10 -4.06 -17.10
C ALA A 505 19.17 -4.44 -15.63
N VAL A 506 19.40 -5.73 -15.35
CA VAL A 506 19.67 -6.22 -14.00
C VAL A 506 21.15 -6.59 -13.91
N SER A 507 21.86 -6.01 -12.95
CA SER A 507 23.27 -6.30 -12.64
C SER A 507 23.42 -6.39 -11.13
N ASP A 508 23.99 -7.49 -10.63
CA ASP A 508 24.30 -7.66 -9.20
C ASP A 508 23.07 -7.47 -8.28
N GLY A 509 21.92 -7.99 -8.69
CA GLY A 509 20.66 -7.86 -7.93
C GLY A 509 20.04 -6.46 -7.92
N THR A 510 20.63 -5.52 -8.66
CA THR A 510 20.19 -4.12 -8.77
C THR A 510 19.64 -3.85 -10.17
N VAL A 511 18.49 -3.16 -10.23
CA VAL A 511 17.96 -2.68 -11.51
C VAL A 511 18.69 -1.39 -11.89
N ARG A 512 19.32 -1.41 -13.05
CA ARG A 512 19.96 -0.26 -13.67
C ARG A 512 19.11 0.20 -14.86
N MET A 513 18.65 1.44 -14.80
CA MET A 513 17.98 2.10 -15.90
C MET A 513 18.99 3.05 -16.56
N THR A 514 19.30 2.84 -17.83
CA THR A 514 20.24 3.69 -18.57
C THR A 514 19.48 4.46 -19.63
N LEU A 515 19.63 5.79 -19.64
CA LEU A 515 19.00 6.66 -20.63
C LEU A 515 19.49 6.27 -22.04
N GLU A 516 18.56 6.08 -22.96
CA GLU A 516 18.81 5.69 -24.34
C GLU A 516 18.44 6.83 -25.28
N GLY A 517 19.46 7.40 -25.92
CA GLY A 517 19.31 8.55 -26.82
C GLY A 517 19.02 9.86 -26.08
N ASP A 518 18.80 10.91 -26.86
CA ASP A 518 18.44 12.22 -26.32
C ASP A 518 16.93 12.31 -26.07
N PRO A 519 16.48 13.09 -25.07
CA PRO A 519 15.05 13.35 -24.86
C PRO A 519 14.37 13.92 -26.11
N GLU A 520 13.24 13.33 -26.48
CA GLU A 520 12.40 13.87 -27.55
C GLU A 520 11.47 14.93 -26.97
N ILE A 521 11.45 16.12 -27.58
CA ILE A 521 10.62 17.24 -27.12
C ILE A 521 9.84 17.79 -28.29
N VAL A 522 8.53 17.50 -28.30
CA VAL A 522 7.64 17.81 -29.42
C VAL A 522 6.32 18.42 -28.95
N PRO A 523 5.69 19.32 -29.71
CA PRO A 523 4.35 19.80 -29.41
C PRO A 523 3.33 18.65 -29.41
N PRO A 524 2.30 18.66 -28.54
CA PRO A 524 1.27 17.62 -28.53
C PRO A 524 0.57 17.42 -29.89
N ARG A 525 0.39 18.52 -30.64
CA ARG A 525 -0.19 18.53 -31.99
C ARG A 525 0.57 17.68 -33.02
N PHE A 526 1.79 17.22 -32.72
CA PHE A 526 2.54 16.34 -33.63
C PHE A 526 2.03 14.90 -33.65
N ALA A 527 1.23 14.49 -32.65
CA ALA A 527 0.62 13.16 -32.63
C ALA A 527 -0.32 12.95 -33.83
N ASP A 528 -1.09 13.97 -34.17
CA ASP A 528 -2.17 13.89 -35.18
C ASP A 528 -1.86 14.69 -36.46
N SER A 529 -0.66 15.25 -36.59
CA SER A 529 -0.27 16.13 -37.70
C SER A 529 0.71 15.47 -38.66
N GLU A 530 0.37 15.47 -39.95
CA GLU A 530 1.28 15.07 -41.04
C GLU A 530 2.49 16.03 -41.15
N THR A 531 2.31 17.30 -40.78
CA THR A 531 3.37 18.31 -40.82
C THR A 531 4.01 18.51 -39.44
N LYS A 532 5.26 18.05 -39.29
CA LYS A 532 6.02 18.12 -38.03
C LYS A 532 7.06 19.25 -38.04
N ARG A 533 6.59 20.50 -38.09
CA ARG A 533 7.45 21.71 -38.01
C ARG A 533 7.23 22.48 -36.72
N LEU A 534 8.33 22.82 -36.04
CA LEU A 534 8.33 23.66 -34.84
C LEU A 534 8.23 25.14 -35.24
N SER A 535 7.42 25.90 -34.52
CA SER A 535 7.44 27.36 -34.53
C SER A 535 8.70 27.90 -33.85
N GLY A 536 9.04 29.17 -34.08
CA GLY A 536 10.21 29.80 -33.44
C GLY A 536 10.17 29.77 -31.90
N ARG A 537 8.98 29.85 -31.30
CA ARG A 537 8.79 29.75 -29.84
C ARG A 537 8.97 28.31 -29.34
N GLU A 538 8.41 27.32 -30.05
CA GLU A 538 8.60 25.90 -29.73
C GLU A 538 10.08 25.49 -29.87
N ALA A 539 10.76 25.93 -30.93
CA ALA A 539 12.19 25.66 -31.14
C ALA A 539 13.08 26.32 -30.06
N THR A 540 12.69 27.49 -29.56
CA THR A 540 13.39 28.15 -28.43
C THR A 540 13.18 27.39 -27.13
N LEU A 541 11.94 27.02 -26.82
CA LEU A 541 11.62 26.22 -25.63
C LEU A 541 12.32 24.86 -25.66
N ARG A 542 12.29 24.16 -26.80
CA ARG A 542 12.99 22.87 -26.98
C ARG A 542 14.48 22.98 -26.64
N ARG A 543 15.17 24.01 -27.13
CA ARG A 543 16.59 24.24 -26.81
C ARG A 543 16.82 24.49 -25.32
N MET A 544 15.94 25.25 -24.66
CA MET A 544 16.02 25.49 -23.22
C MET A 544 15.84 24.19 -22.42
N LEU A 545 14.80 23.42 -22.75
CA LEU A 545 14.48 22.17 -22.07
C LEU A 545 15.57 21.11 -22.28
N LEU A 546 16.12 20.96 -23.50
CA LEU A 546 17.24 20.05 -23.75
C LEU A 546 18.46 20.42 -22.89
N ALA A 547 18.84 21.70 -22.86
CA ALA A 547 19.97 22.16 -22.05
C ALA A 547 19.77 21.97 -20.53
N GLN A 548 18.52 21.89 -20.08
CA GLN A 548 18.15 21.67 -18.68
C GLN A 548 18.13 20.18 -18.34
N LEU A 549 17.54 19.36 -19.21
CA LEU A 549 17.54 17.90 -19.10
C LEU A 549 18.96 17.34 -19.17
N ASP A 550 19.83 17.84 -20.06
CA ASP A 550 21.23 17.43 -20.12
C ASP A 550 21.99 17.64 -18.80
N ARG A 551 21.57 18.64 -18.01
CA ARG A 551 22.16 18.97 -16.70
C ARG A 551 21.55 18.18 -15.54
N GLN A 552 20.26 17.89 -15.58
CA GLN A 552 19.50 17.39 -14.44
C GLN A 552 19.01 15.94 -14.59
N LEU A 553 18.86 15.45 -15.82
CA LEU A 553 18.34 14.11 -16.08
C LEU A 553 19.46 13.07 -15.80
N PRO A 554 19.26 12.15 -14.85
CA PRO A 554 20.26 11.13 -14.58
C PRO A 554 20.38 10.19 -15.80
N LYS A 555 21.60 10.09 -16.34
CA LYS A 555 21.95 9.14 -17.41
C LYS A 555 21.80 7.70 -16.97
N THR A 556 21.99 7.45 -15.68
CA THR A 556 21.82 6.14 -15.08
C THR A 556 21.11 6.28 -13.75
N ILE A 557 20.03 5.54 -13.59
CA ILE A 557 19.30 5.40 -12.33
C ILE A 557 19.55 3.99 -11.83
N ALA A 558 20.07 3.87 -10.62
CA ALA A 558 20.13 2.60 -9.90
C ALA A 558 18.92 2.54 -8.99
N LEU A 559 17.94 1.70 -9.32
CA LEU A 559 16.85 1.39 -8.40
C LEU A 559 17.42 0.45 -7.34
N ASN A 560 17.99 1.06 -6.29
CA ASN A 560 18.47 0.36 -5.12
C ASN A 560 17.23 -0.20 -4.40
N GLN A 561 17.02 -1.50 -4.54
CA GLN A 561 16.03 -2.32 -3.84
C GLN A 561 14.62 -1.68 -3.77
N LEU A 562 13.84 -1.84 -4.85
CA LEU A 562 12.39 -1.95 -4.70
C LEU A 562 12.14 -3.11 -3.74
N ALA A 563 11.72 -2.78 -2.52
CA ALA A 563 11.68 -3.63 -1.33
C ALA A 563 13.06 -3.88 -0.69
N ASP A 564 13.39 -3.04 0.29
CA ASP A 564 14.17 -3.47 1.46
C ASP A 564 13.19 -3.57 2.64
N PRO A 565 12.46 -4.70 2.82
CA PRO A 565 11.63 -4.91 4.00
C PRO A 565 12.49 -5.09 5.27
N ALA A 566 13.81 -5.22 5.15
CA ALA A 566 14.69 -5.77 6.17
C ALA A 566 15.92 -4.91 6.44
N ARG A 567 15.81 -3.59 6.26
CA ARG A 567 16.88 -2.64 6.62
C ARG A 567 16.97 -2.44 8.13
N ASN A 568 17.28 -3.53 8.83
CA ASN A 568 18.07 -3.66 10.06
C ASN A 568 17.75 -4.97 10.81
N THR A 569 17.97 -6.13 10.19
CA THR A 569 18.49 -7.32 10.90
C THR A 569 19.01 -8.32 9.89
N ALA A 570 20.22 -8.83 10.13
CA ALA A 570 20.92 -9.72 9.22
C ALA A 570 20.17 -11.06 9.04
N ALA A 571 19.36 -11.20 7.99
CA ALA A 571 19.08 -12.46 7.30
C ALA A 571 18.20 -12.19 6.05
N VAL A 572 18.80 -12.40 4.87
CA VAL A 572 18.16 -12.51 3.55
C VAL A 572 17.69 -11.20 2.90
N SER A 573 18.60 -10.60 2.12
CA SER A 573 18.24 -9.59 1.11
C SER A 573 17.56 -10.27 -0.07
N ALA A 574 16.29 -9.98 -0.32
CA ALA A 574 15.66 -10.32 -1.59
C ALA A 574 16.47 -9.68 -2.73
N THR A 575 16.92 -10.50 -3.69
CA THR A 575 17.68 -9.99 -4.84
C THR A 575 16.79 -9.95 -6.08
N ILE A 576 16.88 -8.89 -6.87
CA ILE A 576 16.14 -8.83 -8.13
C ILE A 576 16.86 -9.75 -9.13
N ALA A 577 16.21 -10.87 -9.46
CA ALA A 577 16.73 -11.87 -10.39
C ALA A 577 16.49 -11.49 -11.85
N LYS A 578 15.33 -10.88 -12.14
CA LYS A 578 14.92 -10.51 -13.50
C LYS A 578 13.96 -9.33 -13.46
N LEU A 579 14.02 -8.51 -14.51
CA LEU A 579 13.06 -7.44 -14.78
C LEU A 579 12.55 -7.60 -16.21
N VAL A 580 11.23 -7.64 -16.39
CA VAL A 580 10.59 -7.74 -17.71
C VAL A 580 9.72 -6.52 -17.93
N ALA A 581 9.87 -5.88 -19.09
CA ALA A 581 9.10 -4.74 -19.53
C ALA A 581 8.46 -5.07 -20.88
N GLU A 582 7.17 -5.40 -20.85
CA GLU A 582 6.42 -5.89 -22.01
C GLU A 582 4.93 -5.58 -21.83
N ASN A 583 4.25 -5.21 -22.92
CA ASN A 583 2.81 -4.91 -22.95
C ASN A 583 2.37 -3.94 -21.84
N ASN A 584 3.14 -2.89 -21.58
CA ASN A 584 2.89 -1.92 -20.49
C ASN A 584 2.97 -2.49 -19.07
N TRP A 585 3.36 -3.75 -18.90
CA TRP A 585 3.69 -4.33 -17.61
C TRP A 585 5.18 -4.21 -17.31
N LEU A 586 5.48 -3.93 -16.04
CA LEU A 586 6.78 -4.08 -15.43
C LEU A 586 6.72 -5.23 -14.43
N THR A 587 7.38 -6.34 -14.73
CA THR A 587 7.44 -7.52 -13.87
C THR A 587 8.81 -7.62 -13.22
N VAL A 588 8.85 -7.51 -11.90
CA VAL A 588 10.05 -7.71 -11.08
C VAL A 588 10.01 -9.12 -10.50
N VAL A 589 11.06 -9.90 -10.76
CA VAL A 589 11.26 -11.25 -10.22
C VAL A 589 12.31 -11.19 -9.13
N PHE A 590 11.98 -11.69 -7.95
CA PHE A 590 12.87 -11.74 -6.80
C PHE A 590 13.27 -13.18 -6.49
N ARG A 591 14.51 -13.36 -6.04
CA ARG A 591 15.06 -14.61 -5.53
C ARG A 591 15.65 -14.41 -4.14
#